data_AF-A0A1I2GQF3-F1
#
_entry.id   AF-A0A1I2GQF3-F1
#
_cell.length_a   1.000
_cell.length_b   1.000
_cell.length_c   1.000
_cell.angle_alpha   90.00
_cell.angle_beta   90.00
_cell.angle_gamma   90.00
#
_symmetry.space_group_name_H-M   'P 1'
#
loop_
_entity.id
_entity.type
_entity.pdbx_description
1 polymer ?
#
loop_
_entity_poly.entity_id
_entity_poly.type
_entity_poly.pdbx_seq_one_letter_code
_entity_poly.pdbx_strand_id
1 'polypeptide(L)'
;MFARLPNKLALYAAMLLSLGVICLASVQHVYVLLFVIAGALAYVAIRKDAIYYVVIPALLAYQLYLPLAVSVTLSSLVLVMLLLRSASQGKLMHYFRTQRLVRYYVALLIAMGVGIIYAPDRVLGFKLIAYSIIGLLALLAGYYYRTRGLSVEQTLRGIQHVYLPIGLLNIYFIIAPDLELQFLRSKIASFLIEPNTLAALINVDIKANILDPYKAGTLFVNTNVASVFFGMMLCIALSLLLRKGSLLQLGICFIYLGAMLATQSRAGVLALGIVVLAYVCIRFRVQKLFKLSLLLVIPAAIIPFIVTGDIITNLTSRLNADAIEGDPRTYIWKFTFQNFAEHPLLGLGYGGWERIFPFYAATVGFSSKYPPHNLFVIMWTWSGLFGLIALILLLFGILWRGIRLYYRTGSALDSCVVGAALFVIVQGMFDNFFLHDLRVASVFFFLAGLILYEQRKDSDGELSSMDGRSQSGKQAGNGEGQAVQERALTPQTAEVGGK
;
A
#
# COMPACT_ATOMS: atom_id res chain seq x y z
N MET A 1 34.73 -13.52 -19.65
CA MET A 1 35.01 -12.41 -18.72
C MET A 1 33.75 -11.71 -18.15
N PHE A 2 32.51 -12.15 -18.47
CA PHE A 2 31.27 -11.47 -18.03
C PHE A 2 30.41 -12.23 -17.00
N ALA A 3 30.96 -13.21 -16.28
CA ALA A 3 30.21 -14.05 -15.34
C ALA A 3 30.17 -13.53 -13.88
N ARG A 4 30.64 -12.30 -13.61
CA ARG A 4 30.74 -11.75 -12.23
C ARG A 4 30.30 -10.28 -12.11
N LEU A 5 29.23 -9.87 -12.78
CA LEU A 5 28.54 -8.64 -12.39
C LEU A 5 27.39 -9.00 -11.44
N PRO A 6 27.31 -8.40 -10.25
CA PRO A 6 26.33 -8.78 -9.24
C PRO A 6 24.92 -8.48 -9.76
N ASN A 7 24.00 -9.45 -9.62
CA ASN A 7 22.59 -9.45 -10.09
C ASN A 7 21.80 -8.13 -9.88
N LYS A 8 22.25 -7.25 -8.98
CA LYS A 8 21.65 -5.93 -8.75
C LYS A 8 22.00 -4.91 -9.84
N LEU A 9 23.22 -4.91 -10.38
CA LEU A 9 23.61 -3.99 -11.45
C LEU A 9 22.87 -4.31 -12.75
N ALA A 10 22.67 -5.59 -13.05
CA ALA A 10 21.85 -6.01 -14.19
C ALA A 10 20.38 -5.60 -14.02
N LEU A 11 19.83 -5.69 -12.79
CA LEU A 11 18.48 -5.23 -12.49
C LEU A 11 18.35 -3.70 -12.63
N TYR A 12 19.27 -2.93 -12.05
CA TYR A 12 19.26 -1.47 -12.18
C TYR A 12 19.52 -1.02 -13.62
N ALA A 13 20.39 -1.71 -14.36
CA ALA A 13 20.61 -1.46 -15.78
C ALA A 13 19.37 -1.79 -16.62
N ALA A 14 18.65 -2.88 -16.35
CA ALA A 14 17.40 -3.22 -17.02
C ALA A 14 16.27 -2.23 -16.67
N MET A 15 16.24 -1.73 -15.43
CA MET A 15 15.30 -0.70 -14.98
C MET A 15 15.61 0.67 -15.59
N LEU A 16 16.89 1.04 -15.71
CA LEU A 16 17.33 2.27 -16.37
C LEU A 16 17.18 2.18 -17.89
N LEU A 17 17.37 1.00 -18.49
CA LEU A 17 17.06 0.73 -19.90
C LEU A 17 15.56 0.82 -20.16
N SER A 18 14.71 0.28 -19.28
CA SER A 18 13.26 0.41 -19.42
C SER A 18 12.79 1.85 -19.20
N LEU A 19 13.35 2.60 -18.24
CA LEU A 19 13.15 4.04 -18.10
C LEU A 19 13.63 4.82 -19.32
N GLY A 20 14.82 4.53 -19.84
CA GLY A 20 15.40 5.16 -21.01
C GLY A 20 14.58 4.88 -22.27
N VAL A 21 14.06 3.66 -22.42
CA VAL A 21 13.15 3.26 -23.51
C VAL A 21 11.78 3.91 -23.34
N ILE A 22 11.26 4.08 -22.12
CA ILE A 22 10.01 4.81 -21.85
C ILE A 22 10.17 6.31 -22.19
N CYS A 23 11.31 6.92 -21.85
CA CYS A 23 11.61 8.31 -22.19
C CYS A 23 11.92 8.51 -23.68
N LEU A 24 12.53 7.53 -24.36
CA LEU A 24 12.82 7.55 -25.80
C LEU A 24 11.61 7.18 -26.68
N ALA A 25 10.59 6.51 -26.12
CA ALA A 25 9.39 6.06 -26.84
C ALA A 25 8.29 7.14 -26.94
N SER A 26 8.68 8.40 -27.11
CA SER A 26 7.77 9.44 -27.62
C SER A 26 7.35 9.19 -29.08
N VAL A 27 7.90 8.17 -29.73
CA VAL A 27 7.56 7.79 -31.11
C VAL A 27 7.36 6.27 -31.20
N GLN A 28 6.08 5.87 -31.25
CA GLN A 28 5.51 4.61 -31.75
C GLN A 28 6.18 3.27 -31.32
N HIS A 29 5.46 2.47 -30.52
CA HIS A 29 5.06 1.07 -30.80
C HIS A 29 4.75 0.28 -29.50
N VAL A 30 3.49 -0.17 -29.36
CA VAL A 30 2.95 -1.05 -28.31
C VAL A 30 3.71 -2.39 -28.17
N TYR A 31 4.40 -2.80 -29.23
CA TYR A 31 5.15 -4.05 -29.31
C TYR A 31 6.36 -4.10 -28.37
N VAL A 32 6.98 -2.95 -28.06
CA VAL A 32 8.14 -2.90 -27.15
C VAL A 32 7.70 -3.19 -25.71
N LEU A 33 6.54 -2.66 -25.29
CA LEU A 33 5.96 -2.93 -23.97
C LEU A 33 5.62 -4.42 -23.83
N LEU A 34 5.01 -5.02 -24.85
CA LEU A 34 4.69 -6.45 -24.88
C LEU A 34 5.96 -7.31 -24.83
N PHE A 35 7.04 -6.92 -25.51
CA PHE A 35 8.31 -7.65 -25.50
C PHE A 35 9.03 -7.54 -24.15
N VAL A 36 8.99 -6.39 -23.49
CA VAL A 36 9.53 -6.18 -22.13
C VAL A 36 8.73 -6.97 -21.10
N ILE A 37 7.41 -6.97 -21.20
CA ILE A 37 6.53 -7.79 -20.34
C ILE A 37 6.79 -9.27 -20.58
N ALA A 38 6.84 -9.71 -21.84
CA ALA A 38 7.13 -11.10 -22.20
C ALA A 38 8.53 -11.53 -21.74
N GLY A 39 9.54 -10.67 -21.89
CA GLY A 39 10.91 -10.91 -21.41
C GLY A 39 11.00 -10.98 -19.89
N ALA A 40 10.28 -10.12 -19.16
CA ALA A 40 10.18 -10.17 -17.70
C ALA A 40 9.44 -11.42 -17.22
N LEU A 41 8.34 -11.80 -17.89
CA LEU A 41 7.58 -13.02 -17.60
C LEU A 41 8.40 -14.28 -17.91
N ALA A 42 9.16 -14.31 -19.01
CA ALA A 42 10.05 -15.40 -19.37
C ALA A 42 11.24 -15.54 -18.42
N TYR A 43 11.87 -14.43 -18.02
CA TYR A 43 12.94 -14.42 -17.01
C TYR A 43 12.46 -14.94 -15.64
N VAL A 44 11.20 -14.67 -15.31
CA VAL A 44 10.56 -15.13 -14.07
C VAL A 44 10.07 -16.57 -14.15
N ALA A 45 9.61 -17.03 -15.30
CA ALA A 45 9.27 -18.43 -15.53
C ALA A 45 10.47 -19.36 -15.25
N ILE A 46 11.70 -18.86 -15.43
CA ILE A 46 12.95 -19.60 -15.19
C ILE A 46 13.31 -19.70 -13.69
N ARG A 47 12.72 -18.89 -12.79
CA ARG A 47 12.90 -19.00 -11.33
C ARG A 47 11.56 -19.06 -10.58
N LYS A 48 11.17 -20.25 -10.12
CA LYS A 48 9.86 -20.55 -9.49
C LYS A 48 9.38 -19.57 -8.42
N ASP A 49 10.28 -18.94 -7.65
CA ASP A 49 9.92 -17.99 -6.59
C ASP A 49 10.00 -16.51 -7.00
N ALA A 50 10.69 -16.19 -8.11
CA ALA A 50 10.83 -14.80 -8.58
C ALA A 50 9.48 -14.18 -8.97
N ILE A 51 8.49 -15.00 -9.32
CA ILE A 51 7.13 -14.56 -9.63
C ILE A 51 6.49 -13.82 -8.47
N TYR A 52 6.75 -14.26 -7.24
CA TYR A 52 6.15 -13.67 -6.06
C TYR A 52 6.84 -12.38 -5.63
N TYR A 53 8.15 -12.28 -5.86
CA TYR A 53 8.95 -11.15 -5.41
C TYR A 53 9.11 -10.05 -6.47
N VAL A 54 8.86 -10.34 -7.75
CA VAL A 54 9.07 -9.37 -8.84
C VAL A 54 7.81 -9.19 -9.68
N VAL A 55 7.29 -10.27 -10.28
CA VAL A 55 6.19 -10.15 -11.25
C VAL A 55 4.89 -9.69 -10.60
N ILE A 56 4.45 -10.35 -9.53
CA ILE A 56 3.20 -9.95 -8.87
C ILE A 56 3.29 -8.49 -8.38
N PRO A 57 4.35 -8.06 -7.65
CA PRO A 57 4.54 -6.65 -7.34
C PRO A 57 4.48 -5.72 -8.56
N ALA A 58 5.10 -6.10 -9.69
CA ALA A 58 5.10 -5.29 -10.92
C ALA A 58 3.70 -5.15 -11.50
N LEU A 59 2.94 -6.23 -11.54
CA LEU A 59 1.56 -6.20 -12.01
C LEU A 59 0.71 -5.30 -11.10
N LEU A 60 0.89 -5.38 -9.77
CA LEU A 60 0.21 -4.48 -8.82
C LEU A 60 0.62 -3.00 -8.98
N ALA A 61 1.87 -2.72 -9.41
CA ALA A 61 2.40 -1.37 -9.57
C ALA A 61 1.87 -0.70 -10.85
N TYR A 62 2.08 -1.38 -11.98
CA TYR A 62 1.85 -0.81 -13.30
C TYR A 62 0.40 -0.93 -13.76
N GLN A 63 -0.39 -1.83 -13.12
CA GLN A 63 -1.82 -2.02 -13.39
C GLN A 63 -2.15 -2.05 -14.88
N LEU A 64 -1.43 -2.88 -15.64
CA LEU A 64 -1.60 -2.96 -17.10
C LEU A 64 -3.08 -3.18 -17.46
N TYR A 65 -3.72 -2.15 -18.02
CA TYR A 65 -5.10 -2.15 -18.45
C TYR A 65 -5.23 -2.91 -19.77
N LEU A 66 -6.20 -3.83 -19.83
CA LEU A 66 -6.52 -4.53 -21.07
C LEU A 66 -7.32 -3.60 -21.98
N PRO A 67 -7.14 -3.67 -23.32
CA PRO A 67 -7.88 -2.87 -24.28
C PRO A 67 -9.31 -3.40 -24.45
N LEU A 68 -10.07 -3.38 -23.36
CA LEU A 68 -11.46 -3.84 -23.26
C LEU A 68 -12.35 -2.65 -22.89
N ALA A 69 -13.65 -2.75 -23.18
CA ALA A 69 -14.63 -1.73 -22.81
C ALA A 69 -14.81 -1.56 -21.29
N VAL A 70 -14.28 -2.50 -20.49
CA VAL A 70 -14.33 -2.50 -19.03
C VAL A 70 -12.93 -2.31 -18.47
N SER A 71 -12.79 -1.51 -17.42
CA SER A 71 -11.53 -1.22 -16.71
C SER A 71 -10.99 -2.46 -15.95
N VAL A 72 -10.48 -3.45 -16.69
CA VAL A 72 -9.87 -4.68 -16.16
C VAL A 72 -8.35 -4.61 -16.30
N THR A 73 -7.64 -4.91 -15.22
CA THR A 73 -6.17 -4.89 -15.17
C THR A 73 -5.59 -6.31 -15.03
N LEU A 74 -4.38 -6.53 -15.54
CA LEU A 74 -3.70 -7.82 -15.41
C LEU A 74 -3.45 -8.21 -13.95
N SER A 75 -3.24 -7.23 -13.07
CA SER A 75 -3.20 -7.39 -11.60
C SER A 75 -4.51 -7.93 -11.03
N SER A 76 -5.67 -7.44 -11.47
CA SER A 76 -6.95 -7.96 -11.00
C SER A 76 -7.11 -9.45 -11.31
N LEU A 77 -6.71 -9.88 -12.53
CA LEU A 77 -6.71 -11.29 -12.93
C LEU A 77 -5.76 -12.12 -12.06
N VAL A 78 -4.57 -11.61 -11.78
CA VAL A 78 -3.58 -12.29 -10.91
C VAL A 78 -4.09 -12.44 -9.50
N LEU A 79 -4.73 -11.41 -8.94
CA LEU A 79 -5.34 -11.46 -7.61
C LEU A 79 -6.46 -12.52 -7.55
N VAL A 80 -7.29 -12.63 -8.59
CA VAL A 80 -8.29 -13.70 -8.72
C VAL A 80 -7.62 -15.08 -8.82
N MET A 81 -6.56 -15.23 -9.61
CA MET A 81 -5.81 -16.51 -9.69
C MET A 81 -5.21 -16.93 -8.34
N LEU A 82 -4.67 -15.99 -7.55
CA LEU A 82 -4.16 -16.26 -6.20
C LEU A 82 -5.29 -16.64 -5.23
N LEU A 83 -6.48 -16.04 -5.38
CA LEU A 83 -7.67 -16.42 -4.63
C LEU A 83 -8.09 -17.86 -4.96
N LEU A 84 -8.24 -18.20 -6.24
CA LEU A 84 -8.61 -19.55 -6.69
C LEU A 84 -7.61 -20.59 -6.19
N ARG A 85 -6.32 -20.26 -6.22
CA ARG A 85 -5.27 -21.12 -5.65
C ARG A 85 -5.34 -21.26 -4.14
N SER A 86 -5.77 -20.22 -3.42
CA SER A 86 -6.00 -20.30 -1.98
C SER A 86 -7.24 -21.14 -1.66
N ALA A 87 -8.27 -21.06 -2.50
CA ALA A 87 -9.51 -21.83 -2.40
C ALA A 87 -9.25 -23.32 -2.65
N SER A 88 -8.49 -23.68 -3.68
CA SER A 88 -8.13 -25.08 -3.97
C SER A 88 -7.28 -25.72 -2.88
N GLN A 89 -6.63 -24.93 -2.03
CA GLN A 89 -5.90 -25.39 -0.85
C GLN A 89 -6.78 -25.46 0.42
N GLY A 90 -8.09 -25.23 0.34
CA GLY A 90 -9.00 -25.19 1.49
C GLY A 90 -8.79 -24.01 2.45
N LYS A 91 -7.87 -23.09 2.14
CA LYS A 91 -7.49 -21.99 3.04
C LYS A 91 -8.46 -20.82 3.01
N LEU A 92 -9.24 -20.67 1.93
CA LEU A 92 -10.10 -19.50 1.75
C LEU A 92 -11.13 -19.38 2.88
N MET A 93 -11.87 -20.46 3.16
CA MET A 93 -12.86 -20.48 4.23
C MET A 93 -12.22 -20.23 5.61
N HIS A 94 -11.01 -20.74 5.83
CA HIS A 94 -10.23 -20.47 7.04
C HIS A 94 -9.95 -18.97 7.22
N TYR A 95 -9.59 -18.24 6.15
CA TYR A 95 -9.36 -16.79 6.22
C TYR A 95 -10.61 -16.02 6.65
N PHE A 96 -11.76 -16.32 6.06
CA PHE A 96 -13.03 -15.66 6.41
C PHE A 96 -13.47 -15.94 7.85
N ARG A 97 -13.22 -17.14 8.36
CA ARG A 97 -13.58 -17.53 9.74
C ARG A 97 -12.65 -16.95 10.79
N THR A 98 -11.33 -16.95 10.53
CA THR A 98 -10.33 -16.66 11.57
C THR A 98 -9.88 -15.21 11.58
N GLN A 99 -9.80 -14.55 10.42
CA GLN A 99 -9.12 -13.26 10.30
C GLN A 99 -10.09 -12.10 10.51
N ARG A 100 -9.86 -11.32 11.57
CA ARG A 100 -10.71 -10.15 11.92
C ARG A 100 -10.79 -9.11 10.81
N LEU A 101 -9.68 -8.84 10.11
CA LEU A 101 -9.66 -7.85 9.03
C LEU A 101 -10.54 -8.25 7.85
N VAL A 102 -10.64 -9.55 7.54
CA VAL A 102 -11.55 -10.02 6.48
C VAL A 102 -12.99 -9.73 6.89
N ARG A 103 -13.36 -9.95 8.16
CA ARG A 103 -14.69 -9.61 8.66
C ARG A 103 -14.98 -8.11 8.59
N TYR A 104 -14.03 -7.24 8.95
CA TYR A 104 -14.20 -5.79 8.82
C TYR A 104 -14.37 -5.36 7.36
N TYR A 105 -13.58 -5.95 6.46
CA TYR A 105 -13.68 -5.67 5.03
C TYR A 105 -15.02 -6.16 4.45
N VAL A 106 -15.46 -7.36 4.81
CA VAL A 106 -16.76 -7.91 4.39
C VAL A 106 -17.90 -7.05 4.92
N ALA A 107 -17.83 -6.58 6.17
CA ALA A 107 -18.81 -5.64 6.72
C ALA A 107 -18.86 -4.34 5.90
N LEU A 108 -17.70 -3.82 5.46
CA LEU A 108 -17.65 -2.66 4.56
C LEU A 108 -18.35 -2.94 3.23
N LEU A 109 -18.06 -4.09 2.59
CA LEU A 109 -18.70 -4.46 1.32
C LEU A 109 -20.21 -4.66 1.46
N ILE A 110 -20.67 -5.23 2.58
CA ILE A 110 -22.10 -5.38 2.87
C ILE A 110 -22.74 -4.00 3.04
N ALA A 111 -22.14 -3.11 3.83
CA ALA A 111 -22.65 -1.75 4.02
C ALA A 111 -22.72 -0.97 2.69
N MET A 112 -21.69 -1.11 1.85
CA MET A 112 -21.67 -0.58 0.49
C MET A 112 -22.81 -1.18 -0.37
N GLY A 113 -23.04 -2.48 -0.29
CA GLY A 113 -24.14 -3.15 -0.99
C GLY A 113 -25.53 -2.64 -0.56
N VAL A 114 -25.72 -2.40 0.74
CA VAL A 114 -26.95 -1.77 1.26
C VAL A 114 -27.13 -0.37 0.69
N GLY A 115 -26.04 0.39 0.52
CA GLY A 115 -26.03 1.71 -0.13
C GLY A 115 -26.65 1.74 -1.52
N ILE A 116 -26.58 0.64 -2.28
CA ILE A 116 -27.16 0.55 -3.63
C ILE A 116 -28.69 0.58 -3.60
N ILE A 117 -29.31 0.06 -2.55
CA ILE A 117 -30.77 -0.13 -2.48
C ILE A 117 -31.51 1.21 -2.66
N TYR A 118 -31.00 2.26 -2.01
CA TYR A 118 -31.55 3.61 -2.02
C TYR A 118 -30.75 4.61 -2.88
N ALA A 119 -29.75 4.13 -3.64
CA ALA A 119 -28.89 5.00 -4.43
C ALA A 119 -29.63 5.66 -5.61
N PRO A 120 -29.47 6.98 -5.80
CA PRO A 120 -29.82 7.67 -7.05
C PRO A 120 -29.13 7.06 -8.29
N ASP A 121 -27.86 6.70 -8.17
CA ASP A 121 -27.07 6.05 -9.23
C ASP A 121 -26.57 4.67 -8.76
N ARG A 122 -27.33 3.64 -9.10
CA ARG A 122 -27.00 2.24 -8.77
C ARG A 122 -25.79 1.73 -9.55
N VAL A 123 -25.57 2.21 -10.78
CA VAL A 123 -24.46 1.76 -11.63
C VAL A 123 -23.14 2.21 -11.04
N LEU A 124 -23.06 3.45 -10.56
CA LEU A 124 -21.93 3.96 -9.80
C LEU A 124 -21.66 3.11 -8.55
N GLY A 125 -22.71 2.74 -7.81
CA GLY A 125 -22.60 1.87 -6.64
C GLY A 125 -21.97 0.51 -6.97
N PHE A 126 -22.49 -0.20 -7.98
CA PHE A 126 -21.90 -1.47 -8.42
C PHE A 126 -20.44 -1.31 -8.86
N LYS A 127 -20.11 -0.24 -9.59
CA LYS A 127 -18.75 0.06 -10.05
C LYS A 127 -17.79 0.24 -8.87
N LEU A 128 -18.17 1.02 -7.85
CA LEU A 128 -17.32 1.30 -6.69
C LEU A 128 -17.14 0.08 -5.78
N ILE A 129 -18.17 -0.76 -5.65
CA ILE A 129 -18.05 -2.06 -4.96
C ILE A 129 -17.08 -2.97 -5.71
N ALA A 130 -17.16 -3.03 -7.05
CA ALA A 130 -16.24 -3.84 -7.85
C ALA A 130 -14.77 -3.42 -7.63
N TYR A 131 -14.47 -2.12 -7.58
CA TYR A 131 -13.13 -1.65 -7.21
C TYR A 131 -12.75 -2.02 -5.77
N SER A 132 -13.69 -1.90 -4.84
CA SER A 132 -13.47 -2.26 -3.43
C SER A 132 -13.19 -3.75 -3.22
N ILE A 133 -13.74 -4.62 -4.07
CA ILE A 133 -13.43 -6.07 -4.07
C ILE A 133 -11.94 -6.30 -4.38
N ILE A 134 -11.31 -5.51 -5.25
CA ILE A 134 -9.88 -5.66 -5.56
C ILE A 134 -9.02 -5.49 -4.31
N GLY A 135 -9.36 -4.55 -3.43
CA GLY A 135 -8.66 -4.40 -2.15
C GLY A 135 -8.80 -5.62 -1.24
N LEU A 136 -9.98 -6.27 -1.19
CA LEU A 136 -10.16 -7.53 -0.48
C LEU A 136 -9.30 -8.65 -1.10
N LEU A 137 -9.29 -8.77 -2.43
CA LEU A 137 -8.45 -9.76 -3.11
C LEU A 137 -6.97 -9.54 -2.83
N ALA A 138 -6.52 -8.28 -2.78
CA ALA A 138 -5.15 -7.94 -2.43
C ALA A 138 -4.80 -8.31 -0.97
N LEU A 139 -5.71 -8.05 -0.02
CA LEU A 139 -5.58 -8.50 1.37
C LEU A 139 -5.39 -10.02 1.45
N LEU A 140 -6.23 -10.77 0.75
CA LEU A 140 -6.17 -12.24 0.72
C LEU A 140 -4.92 -12.76 0.02
N ALA A 141 -4.43 -12.06 -1.02
CA ALA A 141 -3.15 -12.38 -1.65
C ALA A 141 -1.98 -12.20 -0.68
N GLY A 142 -2.01 -11.18 0.19
CA GLY A 142 -1.04 -11.03 1.27
C GLY A 142 -1.06 -12.21 2.26
N TYR A 143 -2.25 -12.71 2.63
CA TYR A 143 -2.38 -13.91 3.47
C TYR A 143 -1.84 -15.15 2.78
N TYR A 144 -2.12 -15.32 1.49
CA TYR A 144 -1.58 -16.40 0.69
C TYR A 144 -0.04 -16.42 0.68
N TYR A 145 0.61 -15.25 0.58
CA TYR A 145 2.06 -15.14 0.68
C TYR A 145 2.59 -15.66 2.02
N ARG A 146 1.91 -15.32 3.12
CA ARG A 146 2.29 -15.74 4.46
C ARG A 146 2.06 -17.22 4.71
N THR A 147 0.95 -17.78 4.26
CA THR A 147 0.70 -19.23 4.40
C THR A 147 1.58 -20.08 3.49
N ARG A 148 2.13 -19.50 2.42
CA ARG A 148 3.14 -20.14 1.57
C ARG A 148 4.55 -20.09 2.17
N GLY A 149 4.75 -19.36 3.28
CA GLY A 149 6.06 -19.22 3.91
C GLY A 149 7.00 -18.25 3.20
N LEU A 150 6.48 -17.36 2.34
CA LEU A 150 7.30 -16.36 1.66
C LEU A 150 7.82 -15.31 2.65
N SER A 151 9.05 -14.85 2.41
CA SER A 151 9.73 -13.89 3.28
C SER A 151 9.15 -12.49 3.10
N VAL A 152 8.65 -11.91 4.21
CA VAL A 152 8.15 -10.52 4.23
C VAL A 152 9.24 -9.56 3.76
N GLU A 153 10.48 -9.73 4.23
CA GLU A 153 11.59 -8.86 3.85
C GLU A 153 11.87 -8.92 2.34
N GLN A 154 11.86 -10.11 1.73
CA GLN A 154 12.08 -10.26 0.30
C GLN A 154 10.91 -9.68 -0.52
N THR A 155 9.67 -9.85 -0.06
CA THR A 155 8.49 -9.23 -0.70
C THR A 155 8.55 -7.72 -0.65
N LEU A 156 8.88 -7.12 0.50
CA LEU A 156 9.04 -5.67 0.63
C LEU A 156 10.18 -5.13 -0.23
N ARG A 157 11.31 -5.85 -0.31
CA ARG A 157 12.42 -5.52 -1.22
C ARG A 157 11.98 -5.60 -2.69
N GLY A 158 11.21 -6.62 -3.04
CA GLY A 158 10.61 -6.78 -4.35
C GLY A 158 9.77 -5.57 -4.76
N ILE A 159 8.81 -5.20 -3.89
CA ILE A 159 7.96 -4.02 -4.08
C ILE A 159 8.80 -2.76 -4.23
N GLN A 160 9.70 -2.44 -3.29
CA GLN A 160 10.46 -1.18 -3.39
C GLN A 160 11.34 -1.08 -4.65
N HIS A 161 11.84 -2.21 -5.18
CA HIS A 161 12.71 -2.17 -6.34
C HIS A 161 11.89 -2.00 -7.60
N VAL A 162 10.81 -2.78 -7.75
CA VAL A 162 9.92 -2.68 -8.90
C VAL A 162 9.28 -1.30 -9.04
N TYR A 163 9.05 -0.59 -7.92
CA TYR A 163 8.32 0.68 -7.90
C TYR A 163 9.27 1.88 -8.01
N LEU A 164 10.59 1.65 -7.88
CA LEU A 164 11.61 2.69 -7.94
C LEU A 164 11.59 3.50 -9.25
N PRO A 165 11.36 2.88 -10.44
CA PRO A 165 11.30 3.62 -11.69
C PRO A 165 10.15 4.63 -11.72
N ILE A 166 9.01 4.30 -11.10
CA ILE A 166 7.85 5.18 -11.02
C ILE A 166 8.20 6.42 -10.16
N GLY A 167 8.93 6.23 -9.06
CA GLY A 167 9.38 7.34 -8.21
C GLY A 167 10.41 8.24 -8.92
N LEU A 168 11.39 7.64 -9.60
CA LEU A 168 12.37 8.40 -10.39
C LEU A 168 11.72 9.19 -11.53
N LEU A 169 10.75 8.58 -12.22
CA LEU A 169 10.00 9.24 -13.29
C LEU A 169 9.19 10.43 -12.74
N ASN A 170 8.61 10.31 -11.52
CA ASN A 170 7.90 11.42 -10.89
C ASN A 170 8.80 12.60 -10.54
N ILE A 171 10.01 12.33 -10.06
CA ILE A 171 11.02 13.38 -9.82
C ILE A 171 11.44 14.02 -11.14
N TYR A 172 11.55 13.24 -12.20
CA TYR A 172 11.90 13.77 -13.51
C TYR A 172 10.78 14.66 -14.08
N PHE A 173 9.53 14.25 -13.95
CA PHE A 173 8.38 15.00 -14.46
C PHE A 173 8.15 16.36 -13.80
N ILE A 174 8.50 16.53 -12.51
CA ILE A 174 8.47 17.88 -11.92
C ILE A 174 9.55 18.82 -12.50
N ILE A 175 10.66 18.26 -13.02
CA ILE A 175 11.72 19.04 -13.69
C ILE A 175 11.33 19.34 -15.14
N ALA A 176 10.62 18.42 -15.79
CA ALA A 176 10.19 18.51 -17.19
C ALA A 176 8.68 18.28 -17.34
N PRO A 177 7.83 19.25 -16.90
CA PRO A 177 6.37 19.08 -16.87
C PRO A 177 5.75 18.87 -18.27
N ASP A 178 6.35 19.44 -19.31
CA ASP A 178 5.90 19.23 -20.70
C ASP A 178 6.00 17.76 -21.13
N LEU A 179 6.97 17.01 -20.61
CA LEU A 179 7.12 15.58 -20.90
C LEU A 179 6.07 14.74 -20.15
N GLU A 180 5.66 15.17 -18.95
CA GLU A 180 4.54 14.53 -18.24
C GLU A 180 3.24 14.70 -19.03
N LEU A 181 2.98 15.89 -19.55
CA LEU A 181 1.81 16.16 -20.40
C LEU A 181 1.86 15.33 -21.70
N GLN A 182 3.02 15.21 -22.34
CA GLN A 182 3.21 14.35 -23.52
C GLN A 182 2.96 12.88 -23.18
N PHE A 183 3.47 12.40 -22.04
CA PHE A 183 3.23 11.06 -21.57
C PHE A 183 1.74 10.80 -21.34
N LEU A 184 1.03 11.69 -20.64
CA LEU A 184 -0.41 11.56 -20.37
C LEU A 184 -1.25 11.55 -21.65
N ARG A 185 -0.81 12.21 -22.72
CA ARG A 185 -1.48 12.19 -24.04
C ARG A 185 -1.09 11.00 -24.92
N SER A 186 -0.11 10.20 -24.49
CA SER A 186 0.41 9.08 -25.28
C SER A 186 -0.50 7.85 -25.23
N LYS A 187 -0.39 6.98 -26.24
CA LYS A 187 -1.00 5.65 -26.22
C LYS A 187 -0.43 4.73 -25.13
N ILE A 188 0.75 5.03 -24.59
CA ILE A 188 1.35 4.23 -23.52
C ILE A 188 0.60 4.48 -22.22
N ALA A 189 0.20 5.74 -21.95
CA ALA A 189 -0.57 6.08 -20.76
C ALA A 189 -1.90 5.32 -20.68
N SER A 190 -2.58 5.04 -21.79
CA SER A 190 -3.83 4.26 -21.76
C SER A 190 -3.67 2.80 -21.35
N PHE A 191 -2.46 2.24 -21.39
CA PHE A 191 -2.18 0.90 -20.84
C PHE A 191 -1.83 0.95 -19.35
N LEU A 192 -1.38 2.09 -18.84
CA LEU A 192 -0.89 2.21 -17.47
C LEU A 192 -1.91 2.91 -16.56
N ILE A 193 -2.73 3.80 -17.10
CA ILE A 193 -3.74 4.63 -16.44
C ILE A 193 -5.11 4.21 -16.95
N GLU A 194 -6.13 4.28 -16.09
CA GLU A 194 -7.49 3.92 -16.49
C GLU A 194 -7.94 4.76 -17.70
N PRO A 195 -8.36 4.13 -18.81
CA PRO A 195 -8.71 4.85 -20.05
C PRO A 195 -9.79 5.91 -19.88
N ASN A 196 -10.84 5.62 -19.09
CA ASN A 196 -11.94 6.57 -18.86
C ASN A 196 -11.47 7.81 -18.08
N THR A 197 -10.64 7.59 -17.07
CA THR A 197 -10.05 8.67 -16.28
C THR A 197 -9.09 9.52 -17.13
N LEU A 198 -8.33 8.88 -18.02
CA LEU A 198 -7.44 9.57 -18.95
C LEU A 198 -8.22 10.38 -20.02
N ALA A 199 -9.32 9.84 -20.53
CA ALA A 199 -10.20 10.53 -21.47
C ALA A 199 -10.85 11.77 -20.83
N ALA A 200 -11.30 11.65 -19.58
CA ALA A 200 -11.88 12.76 -18.82
C ALA A 200 -10.85 13.89 -18.54
N LEU A 201 -9.56 13.55 -18.41
CA LEU A 201 -8.48 14.51 -18.29
C LEU A 201 -8.29 15.33 -19.59
N ILE A 202 -8.39 14.67 -20.75
CA ILE A 202 -8.15 15.29 -22.07
C ILE A 202 -9.33 16.18 -22.49
N ASN A 203 -10.56 15.79 -22.15
CA ASN A 203 -11.78 16.51 -22.55
C ASN A 203 -12.11 17.72 -21.65
N VAL A 204 -11.21 18.14 -20.75
CA VAL A 204 -11.29 19.35 -19.90
C VAL A 204 -12.48 19.39 -18.91
N ASP A 205 -13.27 18.32 -18.80
CA ASP A 205 -14.40 18.26 -17.86
C ASP A 205 -13.98 18.30 -16.38
N ILE A 206 -12.71 17.98 -16.10
CA ILE A 206 -12.13 17.93 -14.75
C ILE A 206 -10.91 18.85 -14.69
N LYS A 207 -10.93 19.86 -13.82
CA LYS A 207 -9.70 20.57 -13.38
C LYS A 207 -8.82 19.60 -12.59
N ALA A 208 -8.03 18.80 -13.29
CA ALA A 208 -7.13 17.85 -12.66
C ALA A 208 -5.88 18.57 -12.17
N ASN A 209 -5.51 18.33 -10.92
CA ASN A 209 -4.35 18.97 -10.30
C ASN A 209 -3.00 18.52 -10.89
N ILE A 210 -2.99 17.48 -11.74
CA ILE A 210 -1.82 17.02 -12.48
C ILE A 210 -1.43 17.96 -13.63
N LEU A 211 -2.34 18.84 -14.06
CA LEU A 211 -2.06 19.82 -15.11
C LEU A 211 -1.33 21.08 -14.58
N ASP A 212 -1.14 21.18 -13.26
CA ASP A 212 -0.33 22.23 -12.63
C ASP A 212 1.15 21.91 -12.87
N PRO A 213 1.92 22.73 -13.60
CA PRO A 213 3.31 22.42 -13.97
C PRO A 213 4.26 22.33 -12.78
N TYR A 214 3.82 22.77 -11.60
CA TYR A 214 4.60 22.65 -10.37
C TYR A 214 4.36 21.33 -9.64
N LYS A 215 3.56 20.42 -10.20
CA LYS A 215 3.24 19.12 -9.60
C LYS A 215 3.52 17.98 -10.56
N ALA A 216 3.94 16.86 -10.01
CA ALA A 216 4.08 15.60 -10.74
C ALA A 216 3.30 14.47 -10.07
N GLY A 217 2.66 13.64 -10.89
CA GLY A 217 1.88 12.48 -10.47
C GLY A 217 2.19 11.20 -11.26
N THR A 218 2.92 11.27 -12.37
CA THR A 218 3.34 10.14 -13.20
C THR A 218 2.18 9.27 -13.66
N LEU A 219 1.90 8.17 -12.96
CA LEU A 219 0.83 7.22 -13.31
C LEU A 219 -0.53 7.65 -12.74
N PHE A 220 -0.59 8.75 -11.99
CA PHE A 220 -1.78 9.23 -11.33
C PHE A 220 -2.21 10.57 -11.93
N VAL A 221 -3.48 10.66 -12.34
CA VAL A 221 -4.08 11.93 -12.79
C VAL A 221 -4.43 12.87 -11.63
N ASN A 222 -4.30 12.40 -10.40
CA ASN A 222 -4.44 13.19 -9.18
C ASN A 222 -3.13 13.07 -8.37
N THR A 223 -2.44 14.19 -8.18
CA THR A 223 -1.16 14.29 -7.47
C THR A 223 -1.28 13.97 -5.99
N ASN A 224 -2.44 14.15 -5.35
CA ASN A 224 -2.67 13.69 -3.98
C ASN A 224 -2.70 12.16 -3.89
N VAL A 225 -3.29 11.48 -4.88
CA VAL A 225 -3.28 10.00 -4.96
C VAL A 225 -1.85 9.50 -5.12
N ALA A 226 -1.06 10.15 -5.99
CA ALA A 226 0.37 9.87 -6.13
C ALA A 226 1.12 10.05 -4.80
N SER A 227 0.77 11.08 -4.03
CA SER A 227 1.40 11.38 -2.74
C SER A 227 1.17 10.26 -1.72
N VAL A 228 -0.06 9.71 -1.65
CA VAL A 228 -0.36 8.55 -0.80
C VAL A 228 0.48 7.35 -1.23
N PHE A 229 0.55 7.08 -2.54
CA PHE A 229 1.32 5.96 -3.08
C PHE A 229 2.82 6.05 -2.74
N PHE A 230 3.46 7.19 -3.02
CA PHE A 230 4.87 7.40 -2.71
C PHE A 230 5.13 7.46 -1.20
N GLY A 231 4.19 7.97 -0.40
CA GLY A 231 4.23 7.91 1.05
C GLY A 231 4.24 6.47 1.60
N MET A 232 3.42 5.58 1.03
CA MET A 232 3.46 4.14 1.37
C MET A 232 4.79 3.50 0.96
N MET A 233 5.32 3.81 -0.22
CA MET A 233 6.62 3.30 -0.67
C MET A 233 7.76 3.79 0.22
N LEU A 234 7.71 5.05 0.65
CA LEU A 234 8.65 5.61 1.63
C LEU A 234 8.58 4.85 2.96
N CYS A 235 7.37 4.50 3.43
CA CYS A 235 7.21 3.72 4.65
C CYS A 235 7.82 2.31 4.54
N ILE A 236 7.71 1.66 3.37
CA ILE A 236 8.37 0.38 3.08
C ILE A 236 9.89 0.55 3.04
N ALA A 237 10.39 1.57 2.34
CA ALA A 237 11.83 1.82 2.24
C ALA A 237 12.44 2.13 3.63
N LEU A 238 11.72 2.89 4.45
CA LEU A 238 12.15 3.25 5.80
C LEU A 238 12.13 2.04 6.74
N SER A 239 11.13 1.16 6.67
CA SER A 239 11.10 -0.06 7.48
C SER A 239 12.29 -0.99 7.18
N LEU A 240 12.67 -1.10 5.90
CA LEU A 240 13.85 -1.83 5.46
C LEU A 240 15.16 -1.16 5.93
N LEU A 241 15.23 0.18 5.90
CA LEU A 241 16.38 0.94 6.42
C LEU A 241 16.55 0.72 7.93
N LEU A 242 15.45 0.75 8.68
CA LEU A 242 15.43 0.54 10.12
C LEU A 242 15.72 -0.91 10.50
N ARG A 243 15.41 -1.87 9.63
CA ARG A 243 15.75 -3.29 9.77
C ARG A 243 17.25 -3.53 9.55
N LYS A 244 17.82 -3.00 8.47
CA LYS A 244 19.24 -3.09 8.14
C LYS A 244 19.71 -1.82 7.44
N GLY A 245 20.43 -0.97 8.18
CA GLY A 245 20.96 0.28 7.65
C GLY A 245 21.94 0.03 6.49
N SER A 246 21.75 0.74 5.38
CA SER A 246 22.71 0.80 4.27
C SER A 246 22.56 2.10 3.49
N LEU A 247 23.64 2.59 2.89
CA LEU A 247 23.62 3.80 2.06
C LEU A 247 22.68 3.65 0.86
N LEU A 248 22.66 2.47 0.23
CA LEU A 248 21.72 2.17 -0.85
C LEU A 248 20.26 2.33 -0.39
N GLN A 249 19.90 1.78 0.76
CA GLN A 249 18.55 1.87 1.28
C GLN A 249 18.18 3.30 1.69
N LEU A 250 19.15 4.08 2.17
CA LEU A 250 18.98 5.50 2.44
C LEU A 250 18.70 6.28 1.14
N GLY A 251 19.45 6.00 0.07
CA GLY A 251 19.19 6.57 -1.27
C GLY A 251 17.79 6.24 -1.80
N ILE A 252 17.32 5.01 -1.61
CA ILE A 252 15.94 4.62 -1.98
C ILE A 252 14.90 5.41 -1.18
N CYS A 253 15.13 5.67 0.11
CA CYS A 253 14.24 6.52 0.91
C CYS A 253 14.18 7.94 0.35
N PHE A 254 15.33 8.52 -0.06
CA PHE A 254 15.37 9.83 -0.68
C PHE A 254 14.62 9.89 -2.02
N ILE A 255 14.71 8.84 -2.84
CA ILE A 255 13.95 8.77 -4.09
C ILE A 255 12.44 8.79 -3.81
N TYR A 256 11.94 7.98 -2.88
CA TYR A 256 10.50 7.99 -2.58
C TYR A 256 10.03 9.26 -1.88
N LEU A 257 10.88 9.85 -1.03
CA LEU A 257 10.59 11.14 -0.42
C LEU A 257 10.56 12.26 -1.46
N GLY A 258 11.55 12.32 -2.36
CA GLY A 258 11.57 13.27 -3.48
C GLY A 258 10.36 13.10 -4.39
N ALA A 259 9.99 11.87 -4.73
CA ALA A 259 8.80 11.57 -5.52
C ALA A 259 7.51 12.03 -4.82
N MET A 260 7.39 11.80 -3.50
CA MET A 260 6.24 12.28 -2.72
C MET A 260 6.18 13.81 -2.66
N LEU A 261 7.31 14.49 -2.47
CA LEU A 261 7.37 15.95 -2.41
C LEU A 261 7.11 16.60 -3.78
N ALA A 262 7.51 15.94 -4.87
CA ALA A 262 7.20 16.37 -6.23
C ALA A 262 5.69 16.43 -6.52
N THR A 263 4.85 15.79 -5.70
CA THR A 263 3.40 15.91 -5.82
C THR A 263 2.84 17.25 -5.31
N GLN A 264 3.63 18.01 -4.55
CA GLN A 264 3.21 19.26 -3.88
C GLN A 264 1.91 19.11 -3.07
N SER A 265 1.67 17.91 -2.51
CA SER A 265 0.50 17.66 -1.67
C SER A 265 0.74 18.09 -0.23
N ARG A 266 0.02 19.12 0.23
CA ARG A 266 0.06 19.59 1.63
C ARG A 266 -0.35 18.49 2.61
N ALA A 267 -1.40 17.74 2.26
CA ALA A 267 -1.86 16.61 3.05
C ALA A 267 -0.80 15.50 3.14
N GLY A 268 -0.01 15.32 2.08
CA GLY A 268 1.15 14.41 2.09
C GLY A 268 2.26 14.84 3.04
N VAL A 269 2.60 16.13 3.08
CA VAL A 269 3.60 16.65 4.03
C VAL A 269 3.12 16.50 5.47
N LEU A 270 1.85 16.81 5.73
CA LEU A 270 1.23 16.58 7.04
C LEU A 270 1.25 15.09 7.44
N ALA A 271 0.89 14.20 6.52
CA ALA A 271 0.94 12.76 6.74
C ALA A 271 2.37 12.27 7.05
N LEU A 272 3.37 12.78 6.33
CA LEU A 272 4.77 12.49 6.61
C LEU A 272 5.17 12.93 8.03
N GLY A 273 4.80 14.14 8.44
CA GLY A 273 5.04 14.65 9.79
C GLY A 273 4.42 13.76 10.87
N ILE A 274 3.17 13.32 10.67
CA ILE A 274 2.47 12.40 11.58
C ILE A 274 3.15 11.02 11.62
N VAL A 275 3.59 10.48 10.48
CA VAL A 275 4.32 9.20 10.43
C VAL A 275 5.64 9.28 11.17
N VAL A 276 6.39 10.35 10.97
CA VAL A 276 7.64 10.63 11.70
C VAL A 276 7.35 10.70 13.19
N LEU A 277 6.38 11.51 13.61
CA LEU A 277 6.00 11.66 15.02
C LEU A 277 5.59 10.31 15.62
N ALA A 278 4.74 9.55 14.93
CA ALA A 278 4.36 8.22 15.37
C ALA A 278 5.57 7.31 15.54
N TYR A 279 6.52 7.32 14.59
CA TYR A 279 7.75 6.54 14.70
C TYR A 279 8.61 6.99 15.89
N VAL A 280 8.75 8.30 16.14
CA VAL A 280 9.43 8.83 17.34
C VAL A 280 8.76 8.33 18.62
N CYS A 281 7.43 8.44 18.71
CA CYS A 281 6.64 8.00 19.87
C CYS A 281 6.68 6.49 20.10
N ILE A 282 6.83 5.69 19.03
CA ILE A 282 6.88 4.22 19.06
C ILE A 282 8.21 3.67 19.67
N ARG A 283 9.01 4.50 20.34
CA ARG A 283 10.27 4.13 21.03
C ARG A 283 11.30 3.46 20.12
N PHE A 284 11.51 4.00 18.92
CA PHE A 284 12.75 3.67 18.21
C PHE A 284 13.96 4.19 19.02
N ARG A 285 14.96 3.32 19.27
CA ARG A 285 16.23 3.70 19.96
C ARG A 285 16.83 4.97 19.34
N VAL A 286 17.51 5.79 20.14
CA VAL A 286 18.09 7.10 19.76
C VAL A 286 18.89 7.07 18.44
N GLN A 287 19.63 6.00 18.16
CA GLN A 287 20.36 5.82 16.89
C GLN A 287 19.48 5.74 15.64
N LYS A 288 18.22 5.33 15.78
CA LYS A 288 17.20 5.33 14.72
C LYS A 288 16.54 6.70 14.57
N LEU A 289 16.47 7.49 15.65
CA LEU A 289 16.02 8.89 15.61
C LEU A 289 16.99 9.75 14.79
N PHE A 290 18.30 9.53 14.90
CA PHE A 290 19.30 10.21 14.06
C PHE A 290 19.14 9.92 12.56
N LYS A 291 18.83 8.67 12.19
CA LYS A 291 18.54 8.31 10.79
C LYS A 291 17.24 8.95 10.28
N LEU A 292 16.26 9.10 11.17
CA LEU A 292 15.00 9.76 10.87
C LEU A 292 15.17 11.29 10.73
N SER A 293 16.03 11.91 11.54
CA SER A 293 16.36 13.33 11.42
C SER A 293 17.16 13.62 10.14
N LEU A 294 18.08 12.75 9.74
CA LEU A 294 18.77 12.84 8.44
C LEU A 294 17.78 12.81 7.27
N LEU A 295 16.72 12.00 7.34
CA LEU A 295 15.68 11.90 6.31
C LEU A 295 14.82 13.17 6.21
N LEU A 296 14.77 14.00 7.25
CA LEU A 296 13.99 15.25 7.25
C LEU A 296 14.83 16.49 6.97
N VAL A 297 16.04 16.52 7.52
CA VAL A 297 16.96 17.65 7.40
C VAL A 297 17.62 17.69 6.02
N ILE A 298 18.00 16.54 5.46
CA ILE A 298 18.70 16.50 4.17
C ILE A 298 17.80 16.94 3.01
N PRO A 299 16.55 16.46 2.84
CA PRO A 299 15.70 16.97 1.78
C PRO A 299 15.36 18.44 2.00
N ALA A 300 15.10 18.88 3.24
CA ALA A 300 14.88 20.28 3.54
C ALA A 300 16.08 21.17 3.13
N ALA A 301 17.31 20.64 3.25
CA ALA A 301 18.53 21.31 2.80
C ALA A 301 18.77 21.21 1.28
N ILE A 302 18.34 20.14 0.61
CA ILE A 302 18.60 19.89 -0.83
C ILE A 302 17.52 20.48 -1.74
N ILE A 303 16.24 20.45 -1.31
CA ILE A 303 15.09 20.94 -2.08
C ILE A 303 15.36 22.34 -2.64
N PRO A 304 15.89 23.33 -1.89
CA PRO A 304 16.12 24.67 -2.42
C PRO A 304 17.11 24.76 -3.58
N PHE A 305 17.98 23.75 -3.76
CA PHE A 305 19.02 23.75 -4.78
C PHE A 305 18.64 22.96 -6.05
N ILE A 306 17.66 22.06 -5.96
CA ILE A 306 17.17 21.26 -7.10
C ILE A 306 15.91 21.87 -7.72
N VAL A 307 15.15 22.57 -6.90
CA VAL A 307 13.80 23.04 -7.21
C VAL A 307 13.88 24.53 -7.56
N THR A 308 13.26 24.95 -8.66
CA THR A 308 13.26 26.36 -9.09
C THR A 308 12.65 27.26 -8.02
N GLY A 309 13.08 28.53 -7.98
CA GLY A 309 12.57 29.52 -7.02
C GLY A 309 11.04 29.57 -7.00
N ASP A 310 10.40 29.42 -8.16
CA ASP A 310 8.95 29.40 -8.31
C ASP A 310 8.27 28.20 -7.65
N ILE A 311 8.88 27.01 -7.66
CA ILE A 311 8.30 25.85 -6.96
C ILE A 311 8.45 26.02 -5.44
N ILE A 312 9.56 26.62 -4.98
CA ILE A 312 9.76 26.91 -3.56
C ILE A 312 8.75 27.95 -3.08
N THR A 313 8.56 29.04 -3.83
CA THR A 313 7.56 30.08 -3.51
C THR A 313 6.13 29.53 -3.59
N ASN A 314 5.84 28.63 -4.52
CA ASN A 314 4.55 27.92 -4.56
C ASN A 314 4.36 26.99 -3.35
N LEU A 315 5.39 26.28 -2.91
CA LEU A 315 5.31 25.43 -1.71
C LEU A 315 5.12 26.28 -0.46
N THR A 316 5.89 27.35 -0.28
CA THR A 316 5.80 28.24 0.90
C THR A 316 4.48 28.99 0.93
N SER A 317 4.01 29.56 -0.19
CA SER A 317 2.70 30.22 -0.27
C SER A 317 1.55 29.27 0.04
N ARG A 318 1.65 27.99 -0.34
CA ARG A 318 0.66 26.96 0.01
C ARG A 318 0.69 26.58 1.49
N LEU A 319 1.81 26.75 2.17
CA LEU A 319 1.97 26.49 3.62
C LEU A 319 1.60 27.70 4.49
N ASN A 320 1.45 28.89 3.91
CA ASN A 320 1.04 30.10 4.63
C ASN A 320 -0.42 30.04 5.10
N ALA A 321 -0.70 30.75 6.20
CA ALA A 321 -2.03 30.79 6.83
C ALA A 321 -3.12 31.37 5.91
N ASP A 322 -2.77 32.34 5.05
CA ASP A 322 -3.69 32.96 4.09
C ASP A 322 -4.24 31.95 3.06
N ALA A 323 -3.53 30.84 2.82
CA ALA A 323 -3.99 29.77 1.94
C ALA A 323 -5.12 28.91 2.54
N ILE A 324 -5.52 29.17 3.80
CA ILE A 324 -6.69 28.59 4.48
C ILE A 324 -7.95 29.41 4.15
N GLU A 325 -7.79 30.73 3.93
CA GLU A 325 -8.85 31.69 3.64
C GLU A 325 -9.30 31.52 2.17
N GLY A 326 -10.13 30.51 1.92
CA GLY A 326 -10.58 30.13 0.58
C GLY A 326 -10.47 28.63 0.27
N ASP A 327 -10.13 27.78 1.24
CA ASP A 327 -10.13 26.33 1.02
C ASP A 327 -11.56 25.82 0.70
N PRO A 328 -11.77 25.19 -0.48
CA PRO A 328 -13.01 24.50 -0.86
C PRO A 328 -13.66 23.67 0.26
N ARG A 329 -12.84 23.06 1.11
CA ARG A 329 -13.28 22.13 2.16
C ARG A 329 -14.16 22.80 3.21
N THR A 330 -14.03 24.10 3.44
CA THR A 330 -14.89 24.83 4.38
C THR A 330 -16.37 24.74 3.98
N TYR A 331 -16.67 24.99 2.70
CA TYR A 331 -18.02 24.87 2.15
C TYR A 331 -18.50 23.41 2.10
N ILE A 332 -17.61 22.50 1.68
CA ILE A 332 -17.89 21.06 1.57
C ILE A 332 -18.23 20.47 2.94
N TRP A 333 -17.48 20.79 3.99
CA TRP A 333 -17.72 20.27 5.33
C TRP A 333 -18.97 20.89 5.95
N LYS A 334 -19.22 22.19 5.73
CA LYS A 334 -20.48 22.81 6.16
C LYS A 334 -21.69 22.12 5.54
N PHE A 335 -21.68 21.88 4.22
CA PHE A 335 -22.71 21.09 3.54
C PHE A 335 -22.84 19.69 4.14
N THR A 336 -21.71 19.03 4.37
CA THR A 336 -21.67 17.68 4.96
C THR A 336 -22.34 17.66 6.32
N PHE A 337 -22.02 18.60 7.23
CA PHE A 337 -22.60 18.63 8.57
C PHE A 337 -24.12 18.84 8.55
N GLN A 338 -24.61 19.72 7.68
CA GLN A 338 -26.05 19.96 7.52
C GLN A 338 -26.78 18.70 7.05
N ASN A 339 -26.28 18.06 6.00
CA ASN A 339 -26.90 16.86 5.44
C ASN A 339 -26.70 15.61 6.34
N PHE A 340 -25.63 15.57 7.12
CA PHE A 340 -25.42 14.51 8.11
C PHE A 340 -26.49 14.53 9.19
N ALA A 341 -26.93 15.71 9.63
CA ALA A 341 -28.01 15.84 10.61
C ALA A 341 -29.36 15.34 10.06
N GLU A 342 -29.62 15.54 8.77
CA GLU A 342 -30.87 15.14 8.12
C GLU A 342 -30.89 13.66 7.72
N HIS A 343 -29.75 13.12 7.27
CA HIS A 343 -29.64 11.75 6.75
C HIS A 343 -28.49 10.96 7.39
N PRO A 344 -28.42 10.83 8.73
CA PRO A 344 -27.25 10.24 9.40
C PRO A 344 -27.06 8.76 9.04
N LEU A 345 -28.14 7.98 9.05
CA LEU A 345 -28.06 6.52 8.94
C LEU A 345 -27.79 6.02 7.52
N LEU A 346 -28.47 6.59 6.52
CA LEU A 346 -28.37 6.16 5.12
C LEU A 346 -27.44 7.05 4.30
N GLY A 347 -27.08 8.24 4.77
CA GLY A 347 -26.36 9.20 3.94
C GLY A 347 -27.18 9.60 2.71
N LEU A 348 -26.51 9.91 1.61
CA LEU A 348 -27.12 10.43 0.39
C LEU A 348 -27.35 9.36 -0.69
N GLY A 349 -26.75 8.17 -0.53
CA GLY A 349 -26.65 7.13 -1.55
C GLY A 349 -25.65 7.47 -2.67
N TYR A 350 -25.28 6.47 -3.46
CA TYR A 350 -24.40 6.67 -4.62
C TYR A 350 -25.03 7.63 -5.64
N GLY A 351 -24.27 8.65 -6.08
CA GLY A 351 -24.77 9.72 -6.95
C GLY A 351 -25.54 10.82 -6.21
N GLY A 352 -25.79 10.67 -4.91
CA GLY A 352 -26.52 11.64 -4.11
C GLY A 352 -25.73 12.94 -3.90
N TRP A 353 -24.41 12.85 -3.75
CA TRP A 353 -23.55 14.04 -3.66
C TRP A 353 -23.64 14.88 -4.94
N GLU A 354 -23.44 14.24 -6.09
CA GLU A 354 -23.48 14.86 -7.41
C GLU A 354 -24.86 15.46 -7.73
N ARG A 355 -25.93 14.92 -7.12
CA ARG A 355 -27.29 15.43 -7.26
C ARG A 355 -27.57 16.63 -6.36
N ILE A 356 -27.10 16.64 -5.12
CA ILE A 356 -27.54 17.60 -4.09
C ILE A 356 -26.54 18.74 -3.91
N PHE A 357 -25.23 18.45 -3.91
CA PHE A 357 -24.19 19.44 -3.68
C PHE A 357 -24.24 20.63 -4.65
N PRO A 358 -24.54 20.46 -5.96
CA PRO A 358 -24.66 21.60 -6.89
C PRO A 358 -25.65 22.68 -6.46
N PHE A 359 -26.76 22.30 -5.83
CA PHE A 359 -27.76 23.27 -5.36
C PHE A 359 -27.24 24.09 -4.20
N TYR A 360 -26.60 23.45 -3.22
CA TYR A 360 -25.93 24.16 -2.13
C TYR A 360 -24.78 25.03 -2.64
N ALA A 361 -23.95 24.52 -3.56
CA ALA A 361 -22.85 25.27 -4.12
C ALA A 361 -23.34 26.57 -4.80
N ALA A 362 -24.47 26.51 -5.51
CA ALA A 362 -25.08 27.69 -6.12
C ALA A 362 -25.53 28.74 -5.09
N THR A 363 -26.09 28.34 -3.93
CA THR A 363 -26.55 29.30 -2.90
C THR A 363 -25.43 30.06 -2.22
N VAL A 364 -24.21 29.50 -2.22
CA VAL A 364 -23.02 30.12 -1.61
C VAL A 364 -22.03 30.65 -2.65
N GLY A 365 -22.41 30.70 -3.94
CA GLY A 365 -21.55 31.23 -5.01
C GLY A 365 -20.29 30.38 -5.28
N PHE A 366 -20.39 29.06 -5.09
CA PHE A 366 -19.29 28.11 -5.16
C PHE A 366 -19.41 27.15 -6.35
N SER A 367 -18.32 26.51 -6.77
CA SER A 367 -18.34 25.58 -7.91
C SER A 367 -19.12 24.30 -7.57
N SER A 368 -20.01 23.90 -8.48
CA SER A 368 -20.91 22.76 -8.29
C SER A 368 -20.25 21.38 -8.48
N LYS A 369 -19.04 21.32 -9.01
CA LYS A 369 -18.36 20.05 -9.38
C LYS A 369 -17.33 19.56 -8.36
N TYR A 370 -17.33 20.08 -7.13
CA TYR A 370 -16.41 19.61 -6.10
C TYR A 370 -16.87 18.29 -5.48
N PRO A 371 -16.00 17.26 -5.41
CA PRO A 371 -16.28 16.07 -4.64
C PRO A 371 -16.13 16.34 -3.13
N PRO A 372 -16.52 15.41 -2.24
CA PRO A 372 -16.40 15.57 -0.79
C PRO A 372 -14.99 15.83 -0.24
N HIS A 373 -13.94 15.57 -1.02
CA HIS A 373 -12.53 15.76 -0.62
C HIS A 373 -12.17 15.19 0.76
N ASN A 374 -12.86 14.13 1.17
CA ASN A 374 -12.62 13.39 2.40
C ASN A 374 -13.17 11.97 2.26
N LEU A 375 -12.31 10.98 2.47
CA LEU A 375 -12.58 9.55 2.36
C LEU A 375 -13.72 9.07 3.30
N PHE A 376 -13.83 9.67 4.48
CA PHE A 376 -14.83 9.29 5.47
C PHE A 376 -16.18 9.91 5.13
N VAL A 377 -16.16 11.18 4.67
CA VAL A 377 -17.36 11.84 4.16
C VAL A 377 -17.91 11.11 2.96
N ILE A 378 -17.08 10.80 1.94
CA ILE A 378 -17.58 10.09 0.75
C ILE A 378 -18.18 8.72 1.12
N MET A 379 -17.58 7.99 2.06
CA MET A 379 -18.12 6.70 2.49
C MET A 379 -19.47 6.86 3.20
N TRP A 380 -19.61 7.88 4.06
CA TRP A 380 -20.90 8.23 4.64
C TRP A 380 -21.91 8.63 3.56
N THR A 381 -21.52 9.42 2.55
CA THR A 381 -22.46 9.80 1.48
C THR A 381 -23.00 8.58 0.75
N TRP A 382 -22.17 7.55 0.49
CA TRP A 382 -22.59 6.37 -0.26
C TRP A 382 -23.38 5.35 0.54
N SER A 383 -23.08 5.19 1.82
CA SER A 383 -23.52 4.03 2.60
C SER A 383 -23.89 4.38 4.04
N GLY A 384 -24.02 5.67 4.33
CA GLY A 384 -24.41 6.20 5.61
C GLY A 384 -23.49 5.83 6.76
N LEU A 385 -24.04 5.89 7.97
CA LEU A 385 -23.30 5.66 9.21
C LEU A 385 -22.68 4.26 9.27
N PHE A 386 -23.36 3.24 8.74
CA PHE A 386 -22.86 1.87 8.75
C PHE A 386 -21.62 1.69 7.86
N GLY A 387 -21.62 2.29 6.67
CA GLY A 387 -20.45 2.29 5.79
C GLY A 387 -19.27 3.03 6.42
N LEU A 388 -19.53 4.19 7.03
CA LEU A 388 -18.53 4.97 7.75
C LEU A 388 -17.90 4.18 8.89
N ILE A 389 -18.71 3.54 9.75
CA ILE A 389 -18.23 2.72 10.86
C ILE A 389 -17.41 1.54 10.33
N ALA A 390 -17.88 0.85 9.29
CA ALA A 390 -17.14 -0.28 8.72
C ALA A 390 -15.77 0.14 8.16
N LEU A 391 -15.70 1.30 7.49
CA LEU A 391 -14.45 1.88 7.02
C LEU A 391 -13.52 2.24 8.17
N ILE A 392 -14.04 2.89 9.23
CA ILE A 392 -13.26 3.21 10.44
C ILE A 392 -12.71 1.93 11.07
N LEU A 393 -13.55 0.91 11.28
CA LEU A 393 -13.13 -0.37 11.85
C LEU A 393 -12.06 -1.05 11.00
N LEU A 394 -12.15 -0.96 9.67
CA LEU A 394 -11.16 -1.50 8.77
C LEU A 394 -9.82 -0.73 8.89
N LEU A 395 -9.81 0.59 8.69
CA LEU A 395 -8.58 1.38 8.65
C LEU A 395 -7.90 1.48 10.02
N PHE A 396 -8.67 1.82 11.07
CA PHE A 396 -8.13 1.87 12.43
C PHE A 396 -7.86 0.47 12.98
N GLY A 397 -8.58 -0.56 12.50
CA GLY A 397 -8.26 -1.95 12.80
C GLY A 397 -6.90 -2.37 12.22
N ILE A 398 -6.55 -1.96 11.01
CA ILE A 398 -5.22 -2.16 10.41
C ILE A 398 -4.17 -1.42 11.25
N LEU A 399 -4.38 -0.13 11.52
CA LEU A 399 -3.45 0.70 12.29
C LEU A 399 -3.19 0.12 13.69
N TRP A 400 -4.26 -0.15 14.44
CA TRP A 400 -4.19 -0.70 15.80
C TRP A 400 -3.50 -2.07 15.84
N ARG A 401 -3.83 -2.96 14.90
CA ARG A 401 -3.17 -4.28 14.82
C ARG A 401 -1.71 -4.15 14.42
N GLY A 402 -1.35 -3.22 13.53
CA GLY A 402 0.03 -2.91 13.17
C GLY A 402 0.84 -2.41 14.37
N ILE A 403 0.30 -1.46 15.13
CA ILE A 403 0.94 -0.94 16.35
C ILE A 403 1.13 -2.06 17.38
N ARG A 404 0.09 -2.85 17.67
CA ARG A 404 0.18 -3.98 18.61
C ARG A 404 1.17 -5.05 18.14
N LEU A 405 1.20 -5.35 16.85
CA LEU A 405 2.13 -6.31 16.28
C LEU A 405 3.57 -5.81 16.47
N TYR A 406 3.85 -4.55 16.15
CA TYR A 406 5.15 -3.93 16.35
C TYR A 406 5.60 -4.01 17.81
N TYR A 407 4.74 -3.67 18.78
CA TYR A 407 5.10 -3.77 20.20
C TYR A 407 5.36 -5.21 20.65
N ARG A 408 4.69 -6.19 20.03
CA ARG A 408 4.87 -7.61 20.33
C ARG A 408 6.18 -8.17 19.76
N THR A 409 6.56 -7.78 18.55
CA THR A 409 7.69 -8.37 17.81
C THR A 409 8.97 -7.53 17.88
N GLY A 410 8.85 -6.22 18.09
CA GLY A 410 9.95 -5.25 17.93
C GLY A 410 10.48 -5.16 16.49
N SER A 411 9.81 -5.79 15.52
CA SER A 411 10.27 -5.89 14.14
C SER A 411 10.11 -4.55 13.43
N ALA A 412 11.23 -4.02 12.91
CA ALA A 412 11.19 -2.82 12.09
C ALA A 412 10.35 -2.99 10.82
N LEU A 413 10.22 -4.21 10.29
CA LEU A 413 9.41 -4.46 9.08
C LEU A 413 7.92 -4.21 9.34
N ASP A 414 7.46 -4.39 10.57
CA ASP A 414 6.05 -4.22 10.93
C ASP A 414 5.66 -2.74 10.92
N SER A 415 6.61 -1.81 11.00
CA SER A 415 6.30 -0.38 10.99
C SER A 415 5.77 0.12 9.66
N CYS A 416 6.07 -0.53 8.53
CA CYS A 416 5.59 -0.02 7.24
C CYS A 416 4.07 -0.08 7.09
N VAL A 417 3.37 -1.07 7.70
CA VAL A 417 1.90 -1.09 7.69
C VAL A 417 1.32 0.03 8.55
N VAL A 418 1.99 0.39 9.65
CA VAL A 418 1.60 1.52 10.51
C VAL A 418 1.76 2.84 9.73
N GLY A 419 2.92 3.06 9.12
CA GLY A 419 3.18 4.25 8.31
C GLY A 419 2.23 4.37 7.12
N ALA A 420 2.00 3.27 6.39
CA ALA A 420 1.07 3.25 5.26
C ALA A 420 -0.38 3.55 5.70
N ALA A 421 -0.84 2.96 6.82
CA ALA A 421 -2.17 3.23 7.36
C ALA A 421 -2.33 4.70 7.79
N LEU A 422 -1.30 5.29 8.42
CA LEU A 422 -1.30 6.72 8.77
C LEU A 422 -1.36 7.61 7.52
N PHE A 423 -0.58 7.30 6.47
CA PHE A 423 -0.67 8.03 5.20
C PHE A 423 -2.08 7.99 4.62
N VAL A 424 -2.68 6.80 4.57
CA VAL A 424 -4.05 6.58 4.09
C VAL A 424 -5.07 7.34 4.93
N ILE A 425 -5.00 7.26 6.27
CA ILE A 425 -5.98 7.90 7.16
C ILE A 425 -5.85 9.43 7.10
N VAL A 426 -4.63 9.96 7.18
CA VAL A 426 -4.39 11.41 7.21
C VAL A 426 -4.74 12.04 5.87
N GLN A 427 -4.26 11.51 4.74
CA GLN A 427 -4.68 12.02 3.43
C GLN A 427 -6.16 11.75 3.15
N GLY A 428 -6.73 10.70 3.74
CA GLY A 428 -8.17 10.43 3.81
C GLY A 428 -9.00 11.59 4.34
N MET A 429 -8.42 12.51 5.11
CA MET A 429 -9.13 13.71 5.56
C MET A 429 -9.26 14.80 4.49
N PHE A 430 -8.44 14.73 3.43
CA PHE A 430 -8.25 15.83 2.47
C PHE A 430 -8.44 15.44 1.00
N ASP A 431 -8.60 14.15 0.73
CA ASP A 431 -8.90 13.59 -0.59
C ASP A 431 -9.86 12.40 -0.44
N ASN A 432 -10.59 12.09 -1.51
CA ASN A 432 -11.58 11.03 -1.58
C ASN A 432 -11.35 10.29 -2.90
N PHE A 433 -11.54 8.97 -2.94
CA PHE A 433 -11.27 8.07 -4.09
C PHE A 433 -9.90 7.42 -4.18
N PHE A 434 -8.86 7.80 -3.43
CA PHE A 434 -7.56 7.10 -3.57
C PHE A 434 -7.63 5.61 -3.20
N LEU A 435 -8.57 5.16 -2.35
CA LEU A 435 -8.81 3.72 -2.11
C LEU A 435 -9.59 3.01 -3.25
N HIS A 436 -10.06 3.76 -4.24
CA HIS A 436 -10.63 3.24 -5.48
C HIS A 436 -9.64 3.35 -6.65
N ASP A 437 -8.46 3.94 -6.45
CA ASP A 437 -7.32 3.73 -7.33
C ASP A 437 -6.77 2.31 -7.11
N LEU A 438 -6.79 1.51 -8.18
CA LEU A 438 -6.40 0.11 -8.12
C LEU A 438 -4.97 -0.11 -7.61
N ARG A 439 -4.03 0.80 -7.89
CA ARG A 439 -2.63 0.69 -7.44
C ARG A 439 -2.57 0.88 -5.93
N VAL A 440 -3.14 1.98 -5.45
CA VAL A 440 -3.11 2.34 -4.03
C VAL A 440 -3.83 1.28 -3.20
N ALA A 441 -5.05 0.89 -3.60
CA ALA A 441 -5.83 -0.13 -2.91
C ALA A 441 -5.10 -1.48 -2.88
N SER A 442 -4.60 -1.94 -4.03
CA SER A 442 -3.92 -3.23 -4.12
C SER A 442 -2.69 -3.27 -3.23
N VAL A 443 -1.85 -2.24 -3.28
CA VAL A 443 -0.61 -2.19 -2.49
C VAL A 443 -0.91 -2.11 -1.00
N PHE A 444 -1.81 -1.20 -0.60
CA PHE A 444 -2.15 -0.98 0.80
C PHE A 444 -2.71 -2.24 1.46
N PHE A 445 -3.72 -2.85 0.83
CA PHE A 445 -4.36 -4.04 1.40
C PHE A 445 -3.48 -5.29 1.26
N PHE A 446 -2.69 -5.42 0.20
CA PHE A 446 -1.68 -6.48 0.12
C PHE A 446 -0.66 -6.38 1.25
N LEU A 447 -0.17 -5.17 1.54
CA LEU A 447 0.75 -4.91 2.65
C LEU A 447 0.12 -5.26 4.01
N ALA A 448 -1.14 -4.84 4.23
CA ALA A 448 -1.89 -5.19 5.43
C ALA A 448 -2.06 -6.71 5.57
N GLY A 449 -2.34 -7.42 4.47
CA GLY A 449 -2.46 -8.87 4.44
C GLY A 449 -1.14 -9.55 4.78
N LEU A 450 -0.07 -9.14 4.11
CA LEU A 450 1.27 -9.69 4.27
C LEU A 450 1.78 -9.56 5.72
N ILE A 451 1.51 -8.44 6.40
CA ILE A 451 2.05 -8.18 7.73
C ILE A 451 1.11 -8.64 8.85
N LEU A 452 -0.21 -8.46 8.71
CA LEU A 452 -1.19 -8.66 9.78
C LEU A 452 -1.90 -10.02 9.75
N TYR A 453 -1.37 -10.99 8.99
CA TYR A 453 -1.87 -12.36 9.00
C TYR A 453 -1.62 -13.01 10.38
N GLU A 454 -2.69 -13.46 11.04
CA GLU A 454 -2.60 -14.22 12.29
C GLU A 454 -2.47 -15.72 11.96
N GLN A 455 -1.26 -16.27 12.13
CA GLN A 455 -1.08 -17.72 12.18
C GLN A 455 -1.67 -18.23 13.50
N ARG A 456 -2.85 -18.86 13.46
CA ARG A 456 -3.29 -19.72 14.55
C ARG A 456 -2.55 -21.04 14.44
N LYS A 457 -1.99 -21.53 15.55
CA LYS A 457 -1.67 -22.95 15.68
C LYS A 457 -3.01 -23.65 15.83
N ASP A 458 -3.42 -24.40 14.81
CA ASP A 458 -4.62 -25.22 14.93
C ASP A 458 -4.36 -26.25 16.03
N SER A 459 -5.14 -26.18 17.11
CA SER A 459 -5.08 -27.06 18.29
C SER A 459 -5.53 -28.50 17.97
N ASP A 460 -5.92 -28.77 16.73
CA ASP A 460 -6.47 -30.06 16.30
C ASP A 460 -5.38 -31.12 16.04
N GLY A 461 -4.09 -30.75 16.06
CA GLY A 461 -2.97 -31.67 15.88
C GLY A 461 -2.45 -32.33 17.17
N GLU A 462 -2.83 -31.83 18.36
CA GLU A 462 -2.36 -32.42 19.62
C GLU A 462 -3.20 -33.63 20.05
N LEU A 463 -4.51 -33.69 19.71
CA LEU A 463 -5.33 -34.87 19.99
C LEU A 463 -4.94 -36.10 19.15
N SER A 464 -4.51 -35.94 17.89
CA SER A 464 -4.09 -37.09 17.08
C SER A 464 -2.73 -37.66 17.49
N SER A 465 -1.94 -36.88 18.24
CA SER A 465 -0.63 -37.30 18.76
C SER A 465 -0.71 -38.06 20.08
N MET A 466 -1.83 -37.92 20.82
CA MET A 466 -2.09 -38.68 22.05
C MET A 466 -2.69 -40.06 21.76
N ASP A 467 -3.51 -40.21 20.71
CA ASP A 467 -4.05 -41.52 20.33
C ASP A 467 -3.01 -42.44 19.65
N GLY A 468 -1.99 -41.87 19.00
CA GLY A 468 -0.90 -42.66 18.39
C GLY A 468 0.14 -43.19 19.39
N ARG A 469 0.21 -42.63 20.61
CA ARG A 469 1.14 -43.07 21.66
C ARG A 469 0.57 -44.13 22.59
N SER A 470 -0.75 -44.33 22.61
CA SER A 470 -1.38 -45.38 23.44
C SER A 470 -1.35 -46.77 22.80
N GLN A 471 -1.12 -46.88 21.48
CA GLN A 471 -1.08 -48.17 20.77
C GLN A 471 0.33 -48.71 20.49
N SER A 472 1.41 -47.94 20.71
CA SER A 472 2.80 -48.40 20.48
C SER A 472 3.49 -49.02 21.72
N GLY A 473 2.79 -49.14 22.85
CA GLY A 473 3.36 -49.59 24.14
C GLY A 473 3.23 -51.09 24.46
N LYS A 474 2.72 -51.92 23.54
CA LYS A 474 2.55 -53.37 23.76
C LYS A 474 3.07 -54.19 22.58
N GLN A 475 4.37 -54.11 22.28
CA GLN A 475 5.13 -55.17 21.59
C GLN A 475 6.57 -54.69 21.36
N ALA A 476 7.44 -54.88 22.36
CA ALA A 476 8.89 -55.05 22.13
C ALA A 476 9.58 -55.41 23.46
N GLY A 477 10.20 -56.60 23.49
CA GLY A 477 11.48 -56.80 24.19
C GLY A 477 11.44 -57.36 25.62
N ASN A 478 11.17 -58.67 25.74
CA ASN A 478 11.82 -59.47 26.77
C ASN A 478 13.31 -59.59 26.43
N GLY A 479 14.22 -59.22 27.35
CA GLY A 479 15.65 -59.54 27.23
C GLY A 479 16.62 -58.52 27.85
N GLU A 480 16.55 -58.30 29.16
CA GLU A 480 17.70 -57.86 29.97
C GLU A 480 18.25 -59.10 30.69
N GLY A 481 19.54 -59.29 30.97
CA GLY A 481 20.71 -58.43 30.81
C GLY A 481 21.92 -59.17 31.37
N GLN A 482 23.13 -58.72 31.07
CA GLN A 482 24.32 -59.11 31.83
C GLN A 482 25.45 -58.08 31.73
N ALA A 483 25.95 -57.74 32.92
CA ALA A 483 27.28 -57.25 33.28
C ALA A 483 27.73 -55.87 32.77
N VAL A 484 27.95 -54.95 33.72
CA VAL A 484 29.29 -54.44 34.11
C VAL A 484 29.10 -53.47 35.29
N GLN A 485 29.85 -53.70 36.38
CA GLN A 485 30.76 -52.76 37.07
C GLN A 485 30.75 -52.95 38.60
N GLU A 486 31.77 -53.63 39.14
CA GLU A 486 32.16 -53.47 40.54
C GLU A 486 33.63 -53.86 40.75
N ARG A 487 34.44 -52.89 41.21
CA ARG A 487 35.70 -53.03 41.98
C ARG A 487 36.09 -51.60 42.40
N ALA A 488 35.80 -51.22 43.65
CA ALA A 488 36.62 -51.42 44.85
C ALA A 488 37.74 -50.39 44.99
N LEU A 489 37.63 -49.50 45.99
CA LEU A 489 38.65 -49.29 47.01
C LEU A 489 38.12 -48.43 48.17
N THR A 490 38.48 -48.88 49.36
CA THR A 490 38.05 -48.52 50.72
C THR A 490 38.60 -47.18 51.24
N PRO A 491 38.07 -46.69 52.39
CA PRO A 491 38.33 -45.36 52.95
C PRO A 491 39.39 -45.37 54.05
N GLN A 492 39.98 -44.21 54.40
CA GLN A 492 40.45 -43.90 55.76
C GLN A 492 40.82 -42.42 55.98
N THR A 493 40.45 -41.95 57.18
CA THR A 493 41.01 -40.88 58.05
C THR A 493 41.00 -39.44 57.54
N ALA A 494 40.16 -38.54 58.07
CA ALA A 494 40.16 -37.92 59.41
C ALA A 494 40.98 -36.62 59.47
N GLU A 495 40.24 -35.56 59.81
CA GLU A 495 40.61 -34.47 60.73
C GLU A 495 41.37 -33.19 60.27
N VAL A 496 40.76 -32.09 60.74
CA VAL A 496 41.34 -30.82 61.22
C VAL A 496 41.55 -29.67 60.22
N GLY A 497 40.85 -28.56 60.51
CA GLY A 497 41.54 -27.27 60.69
C GLY A 497 40.98 -26.10 59.88
N GLY A 498 40.31 -25.18 60.56
CA GLY A 498 39.72 -23.97 59.98
C GLY A 498 40.70 -22.99 59.31
N LYS A 499 40.17 -22.21 58.38
CA LYS A 499 39.74 -20.82 58.61
C LYS A 499 38.84 -20.36 57.47
#